data_AF-A0A536ZQW1-F1
#
_entry.id   AF-A0A536ZQW1-F1
#
_cell.length_a   1.000
_cell.length_b   1.000
_cell.length_c   1.000
_cell.angle_alpha   90.00
_cell.angle_beta   90.00
_cell.angle_gamma   90.00
#
_symmetry.space_group_name_H-M   'P 1'
#
loop_
_entity.id
_entity.type
_entity.pdbx_description
1 polymer ?
#
loop_
_entity_poly.entity_id
_entity_poly.type
_entity_poly.pdbx_seq_one_letter_code
_entity_poly.pdbx_strand_id
1 'polypeptide(L)'
;QRYAGRLINVHPSLLPLYPGLQTHRRALADGVRIHGCSVHYVTPDVDVGPIIAQGAVPVLPDDDETTLAARVLTIEHRLLPAAVAWHCAGRLVIEDGRVRVRDRANDDGGSLLVPSPHLPDSG
;
A
#
# COMPACT_ATOMS: atom_id res chain seq x y z
N GLN A 1 -23.50 2.79 -7.28
CA GLN A 1 -22.96 1.63 -8.03
C GLN A 1 -22.22 1.98 -9.34
N ARG A 2 -22.10 3.25 -9.75
CA ARG A 2 -21.52 3.64 -11.07
C ARG A 2 -19.98 3.55 -11.20
N TYR A 3 -19.25 3.37 -10.08
CA TYR A 3 -17.79 3.42 -10.03
C TYR A 3 -17.14 2.23 -9.30
N ALA A 4 -17.92 1.20 -8.95
CA ALA A 4 -17.38 0.00 -8.31
C ALA A 4 -16.29 -0.63 -9.20
N GLY A 5 -15.12 -0.89 -8.62
CA GLY A 5 -13.97 -1.46 -9.34
C GLY A 5 -13.28 -0.51 -10.33
N ARG A 6 -13.58 0.79 -10.31
CA ARG A 6 -13.02 1.79 -11.24
C ARG A 6 -12.23 2.91 -10.55
N LEU A 7 -12.35 3.03 -9.24
CA LEU A 7 -11.65 4.02 -8.43
C LEU A 7 -10.59 3.30 -7.61
N ILE A 8 -9.34 3.74 -7.75
CA ILE A 8 -8.19 3.22 -7.01
C ILE A 8 -7.75 4.32 -6.04
N ASN A 9 -7.49 3.93 -4.80
CA ASN A 9 -6.96 4.79 -3.76
C ASN A 9 -5.67 4.17 -3.18
N VAL A 10 -4.76 5.02 -2.71
CA VAL A 10 -3.66 4.62 -1.84
C VAL A 10 -3.95 5.15 -0.44
N HIS A 11 -3.83 4.28 0.55
CA HIS A 11 -4.03 4.62 1.95
C HIS A 11 -2.73 4.40 2.72
N PRO A 12 -2.27 5.36 3.55
CA PRO A 12 -0.98 5.32 4.24
C PRO A 12 -0.98 4.40 5.48
N SER A 13 -1.49 3.18 5.32
CA SER A 13 -1.35 2.11 6.31
C SER A 13 -1.43 0.72 5.66
N LEU A 14 -1.06 -0.31 6.42
CA LEU A 14 -1.31 -1.71 6.08
C LEU A 14 -2.75 -2.09 6.47
N LEU A 15 -3.73 -1.74 5.63
CA LEU A 15 -5.13 -2.11 5.85
C LEU A 15 -5.28 -3.62 6.10
N PRO A 16 -6.13 -4.02 7.05
CA PRO A 16 -7.16 -3.23 7.75
C PRO A 16 -6.65 -2.43 8.97
N LEU A 17 -5.35 -2.37 9.23
CA LEU A 17 -4.81 -1.56 10.34
C LEU A 17 -4.90 -0.08 10.01
N TYR A 18 -5.23 0.74 11.01
CA TYR A 18 -5.25 2.21 10.91
C TYR A 18 -6.09 2.78 9.75
N PRO A 19 -7.40 2.44 9.62
CA PRO A 19 -8.28 3.17 8.70
C PRO A 19 -8.44 4.62 9.18
N GLY A 20 -8.74 5.52 8.24
CA GLY A 20 -8.92 6.94 8.52
C GLY A 20 -7.61 7.72 8.69
N LEU A 21 -7.65 8.78 9.49
CA LEU A 21 -6.58 9.79 9.56
C LEU A 21 -5.47 9.42 10.56
N GLN A 22 -4.37 10.17 10.48
CA GLN A 22 -3.26 10.15 11.44
C GLN A 22 -2.62 8.75 11.61
N THR A 23 -2.51 8.01 10.50
CA THR A 23 -2.05 6.62 10.49
C THR A 23 -0.64 6.46 11.06
N HIS A 24 0.30 7.33 10.68
CA HIS A 24 1.68 7.32 11.15
C HIS A 24 1.77 7.59 12.65
N ARG A 25 1.06 8.62 13.14
CA ARG A 25 1.00 8.96 14.57
C ARG A 25 0.51 7.78 15.40
N ARG A 26 -0.56 7.13 14.94
CA ARG A 26 -1.15 5.96 15.61
C ARG A 26 -0.20 4.76 15.59
N ALA A 27 0.48 4.51 14.48
CA ALA A 27 1.48 3.45 14.39
C ALA A 27 2.65 3.67 15.37
N LEU A 28 3.16 4.90 15.48
CA LEU A 28 4.21 5.25 16.44
C LEU A 28 3.72 5.11 17.89
N ALA A 29 2.51 5.58 18.19
CA ALA A 29 1.92 5.49 19.52
C ALA A 29 1.71 4.03 19.97
N ASP A 30 1.34 3.14 19.06
CA ASP A 30 1.18 1.71 19.32
C ASP A 30 2.52 0.95 19.43
N GLY A 31 3.64 1.59 19.06
CA GLY A 31 4.97 0.98 19.10
C GLY A 31 5.17 -0.16 18.10
N VAL A 32 4.42 -0.17 16.98
CA VAL A 32 4.56 -1.22 15.97
C VAL A 32 5.93 -1.16 15.30
N ARG A 33 6.45 -2.32 14.88
CA ARG A 33 7.75 -2.42 14.20
C ARG A 33 7.66 -2.36 12.68
N ILE A 34 6.44 -2.47 12.14
CA ILE A 34 6.14 -2.49 10.71
C ILE A 34 4.93 -1.59 10.46
N HIS A 35 5.06 -0.72 9.48
CA HIS A 35 3.98 0.11 8.95
C HIS A 35 4.02 0.05 7.41
N GLY A 36 3.28 0.89 6.67
CA GLY A 36 3.27 0.81 5.21
C GLY A 36 2.10 1.53 4.57
N CYS A 37 1.79 1.14 3.33
CA CYS A 37 0.62 1.63 2.59
C CYS A 37 -0.10 0.49 1.87
N SER A 38 -1.36 0.74 1.52
CA SER A 38 -2.24 -0.18 0.80
C SER A 38 -2.86 0.53 -0.39
N VAL A 39 -2.72 -0.04 -1.58
CA VAL A 39 -3.45 0.37 -2.77
C VAL A 39 -4.67 -0.52 -2.91
N HIS A 40 -5.86 0.06 -3.00
CA HIS A 40 -7.11 -0.69 -2.99
C HIS A 40 -8.17 -0.05 -3.91
N TYR A 41 -9.19 -0.83 -4.26
CA TYR A 41 -10.38 -0.27 -4.90
C TYR A 41 -11.23 0.48 -3.87
N VAL A 42 -11.84 1.59 -4.27
CA VAL A 42 -12.73 2.36 -3.41
C VAL A 42 -14.11 1.70 -3.32
N THR A 43 -14.61 1.58 -2.10
CA THR A 43 -15.97 1.15 -1.75
C THR A 43 -16.74 2.30 -1.07
N PRO A 44 -18.07 2.19 -0.88
CA PRO A 44 -18.81 3.19 -0.09
C PRO A 44 -18.31 3.32 1.35
N ASP A 45 -17.87 2.20 1.93
CA ASP A 45 -17.23 2.16 3.23
C ASP A 45 -15.76 2.61 3.09
N VAL A 46 -15.32 3.44 4.03
CA VAL A 46 -13.99 4.06 4.07
C VAL A 46 -12.92 3.00 4.32
N ASP A 47 -11.89 2.96 3.46
CA ASP A 47 -10.68 2.14 3.61
C ASP A 47 -10.88 0.62 3.81
N VAL A 48 -11.95 0.05 3.22
CA VAL A 48 -12.24 -1.41 3.34
C VAL A 48 -12.35 -2.14 2.00
N GLY A 49 -12.06 -1.47 0.89
CA GLY A 49 -12.21 -2.09 -0.41
C GLY A 49 -11.11 -3.12 -0.75
N PRO A 50 -11.31 -3.94 -1.80
CA PRO A 50 -10.37 -4.99 -2.18
C PRO A 50 -8.96 -4.45 -2.42
N ILE A 51 -7.99 -4.99 -1.68
CA ILE A 51 -6.57 -4.61 -1.75
C ILE A 51 -5.96 -5.14 -3.06
N ILE A 52 -5.35 -4.24 -3.82
CA ILE A 52 -4.62 -4.52 -5.07
C ILE A 52 -3.14 -4.84 -4.75
N ALA A 53 -2.52 -4.01 -3.92
CA ALA A 53 -1.12 -4.14 -3.53
C ALA A 53 -0.88 -3.55 -2.14
N GLN A 54 0.14 -4.04 -1.45
CA GLN A 54 0.62 -3.45 -0.20
C GLN A 54 2.14 -3.34 -0.21
N GLY A 55 2.63 -2.36 0.52
CA GLY A 55 4.05 -2.21 0.75
C GLY A 55 4.32 -1.92 2.20
N ALA A 56 5.28 -2.64 2.77
CA ALA A 56 5.63 -2.54 4.17
C ALA A 56 6.97 -1.80 4.33
N VAL A 57 7.09 -1.02 5.41
CA VAL A 57 8.32 -0.34 5.80
C VAL A 57 8.59 -0.59 7.28
N PRO A 58 9.86 -0.65 7.70
CA PRO A 58 10.17 -0.72 9.12
C PRO A 58 9.81 0.61 9.80
N VAL A 59 9.38 0.51 11.06
CA VAL A 59 9.36 1.63 12.01
C VAL A 59 10.63 1.52 12.84
N LEU A 60 11.49 2.54 12.72
CA LEU A 60 12.78 2.62 13.38
C LEU A 60 12.62 3.22 14.79
N PRO A 61 13.54 2.91 15.74
CA PRO A 61 13.43 3.39 17.12
C PRO A 61 13.33 4.91 17.26
N ASP A 62 13.99 5.66 16.38
CA ASP A 62 14.07 7.12 16.42
C ASP A 62 13.14 7.79 15.39
N ASP A 63 12.18 7.04 14.83
CA ASP A 63 11.23 7.64 13.89
C ASP A 63 10.31 8.65 14.59
N ASP A 64 10.08 9.76 13.90
CA ASP A 64 8.93 10.63 14.15
C ASP A 64 7.89 10.47 13.03
N GLU A 65 6.77 11.20 13.13
CA GLU A 65 5.71 11.14 12.11
C GLU A 65 6.23 11.51 10.71
N THR A 66 7.20 12.43 10.63
CA THR A 66 7.74 12.94 9.36
C THR A 66 8.65 11.91 8.71
N THR A 67 9.57 11.30 9.47
CA THR A 67 10.50 10.29 8.93
C THR A 67 9.76 9.02 8.52
N LEU A 68 8.75 8.60 9.29
CA LEU A 68 7.91 7.46 8.94
C LEU A 68 7.07 7.75 7.70
N ALA A 69 6.44 8.93 7.63
CA ALA A 69 5.65 9.36 6.46
C ALA A 69 6.50 9.40 5.19
N ALA A 70 7.70 9.98 5.26
CA ALA A 70 8.62 10.04 4.12
C ALA A 70 8.96 8.64 3.60
N ARG A 71 9.21 7.68 4.51
CA ARG A 71 9.49 6.28 4.15
C ARG A 71 8.29 5.63 3.48
N VAL A 72 7.08 5.80 4.03
CA VAL A 72 5.84 5.29 3.42
C VAL A 72 5.61 5.90 2.04
N LEU A 73 5.82 7.20 1.87
CA LEU A 73 5.64 7.91 0.59
C LEU A 73 6.50 7.33 -0.54
N THR A 74 7.74 6.90 -0.23
CA THR A 74 8.60 6.23 -1.24
C THR A 74 7.96 4.95 -1.80
N ILE A 75 7.18 4.25 -0.98
CA ILE A 75 6.50 3.00 -1.35
C ILE A 75 5.20 3.29 -2.08
N GLU A 76 4.46 4.31 -1.68
CA GLU A 76 3.26 4.79 -2.40
C GLU A 76 3.57 5.17 -3.84
N HIS A 77 4.66 5.92 -4.07
CA HIS A 77 5.11 6.31 -5.41
C HIS A 77 5.49 5.13 -6.32
N ARG A 78 5.72 3.94 -5.76
CA ARG A 78 5.99 2.73 -6.53
C ARG A 78 4.70 1.93 -6.77
N LEU A 79 3.90 1.74 -5.72
CA LEU A 79 2.75 0.85 -5.76
C LEU A 79 1.56 1.45 -6.49
N LEU A 80 1.26 2.74 -6.29
CA LEU A 80 0.10 3.35 -6.93
C LEU A 80 0.22 3.34 -8.47
N PRO A 81 1.36 3.74 -9.08
CA PRO A 81 1.52 3.65 -10.53
C PRO A 81 1.46 2.22 -11.05
N ALA A 82 2.06 1.25 -10.36
CA ALA A 82 2.02 -0.17 -10.75
C ALA A 82 0.58 -0.71 -10.75
N ALA A 83 -0.18 -0.44 -9.69
CA ALA A 83 -1.58 -0.83 -9.58
C ALA A 83 -2.45 -0.21 -10.68
N VAL A 84 -2.25 1.08 -10.97
CA VAL A 84 -2.93 1.77 -12.08
C VAL A 84 -2.56 1.15 -13.42
N ALA A 85 -1.27 0.84 -13.65
CA ALA A 85 -0.83 0.18 -14.87
C ALA A 85 -1.47 -1.20 -15.06
N TRP A 86 -1.53 -2.03 -14.01
CA TRP A 86 -2.22 -3.32 -14.05
C TRP A 86 -3.72 -3.17 -14.33
N HIS A 87 -4.37 -2.15 -13.74
CA HIS A 87 -5.77 -1.86 -14.00
C HIS A 87 -6.01 -1.48 -15.47
N CYS A 88 -5.24 -0.53 -16.00
CA CYS A 88 -5.33 -0.09 -17.40
C CYS A 88 -5.04 -1.22 -18.39
N ALA A 89 -4.14 -2.15 -18.04
CA ALA A 89 -3.83 -3.33 -18.84
C ALA A 89 -4.88 -4.45 -18.74
N GLY A 90 -5.96 -4.29 -17.97
CA GLY A 90 -6.97 -5.33 -17.78
C GLY A 90 -6.46 -6.57 -17.04
N ARG A 91 -5.37 -6.41 -16.27
CA ARG A 91 -4.71 -7.50 -15.52
C ARG A 91 -5.34 -7.77 -14.16
N LEU A 92 -6.17 -6.87 -13.63
CA LEU A 92 -6.76 -7.02 -12.30
C LEU A 92 -8.14 -7.71 -12.39
N VAL A 93 -8.32 -8.79 -11.63
CA VAL A 93 -9.60 -9.48 -11.46
C VAL A 93 -9.99 -9.43 -9.99
N ILE A 94 -11.26 -9.16 -9.70
CA ILE A 94 -11.82 -9.25 -8.36
C ILE A 94 -12.59 -10.58 -8.25
N GLU A 95 -12.16 -11.45 -7.35
CA GLU A 95 -12.78 -12.74 -7.03
C GLU A 95 -12.95 -12.84 -5.52
N ASP A 96 -14.16 -13.11 -5.03
CA ASP A 96 -14.48 -13.24 -3.60
C ASP A 96 -13.97 -12.07 -2.74
N GLY A 97 -14.09 -10.84 -3.25
CA GLY A 97 -13.62 -9.63 -2.57
C GLY A 97 -12.10 -9.44 -2.55
N ARG A 98 -11.34 -10.27 -3.28
CA ARG A 98 -9.86 -10.21 -3.36
C ARG A 98 -9.42 -9.88 -4.78
N VAL A 99 -8.35 -9.11 -4.91
CA VAL A 99 -7.75 -8.79 -6.20
C VAL A 99 -6.71 -9.84 -6.58
N ARG A 100 -6.78 -10.36 -7.80
CA ARG A 100 -5.74 -11.16 -8.44
C ARG A 100 -5.16 -10.40 -9.64
N VAL A 101 -3.84 -10.39 -9.75
CA VAL A 101 -3.13 -9.89 -10.94
C VAL A 101 -2.91 -11.06 -11.90
N ARG A 102 -3.43 -10.97 -13.13
CA ARG A 102 -3.21 -11.94 -14.21
C ARG A 102 -1.74 -11.92 -14.64
N ASP A 103 -1.26 -13.10 -15.06
CA ASP A 103 0.06 -13.31 -15.65
C ASP A 103 1.23 -12.88 -14.75
N ARG A 104 1.19 -13.31 -13.48
CA ARG A 104 2.23 -13.05 -12.47
C ARG A 104 3.62 -13.61 -12.77
N ALA A 105 3.77 -14.42 -13.82
CA ALA A 105 5.01 -15.16 -14.09
C ALA A 105 6.21 -14.29 -14.50
N ASN A 106 6.01 -12.99 -14.82
CA ASN A 106 7.03 -12.14 -15.44
C ASN A 106 7.30 -10.77 -14.76
N ASP A 107 6.76 -10.47 -13.58
CA ASP A 107 7.02 -9.18 -12.89
C ASP A 107 7.90 -9.38 -11.65
N ASP A 108 9.15 -8.94 -11.71
CA ASP A 108 10.11 -8.89 -10.58
C ASP A 108 9.69 -7.87 -9.48
N GLY A 109 8.55 -7.20 -9.64
CA GLY A 109 7.91 -6.32 -8.66
C GLY A 109 6.57 -6.88 -8.20
N GLY A 110 6.60 -7.76 -7.20
CA GLY A 110 5.41 -8.40 -6.67
C GLY A 110 4.35 -7.43 -6.11
N SER A 111 3.10 -7.89 -5.99
CA SER A 111 2.00 -7.18 -5.31
C SER A 111 2.26 -6.89 -3.82
N LEU A 112 3.41 -7.35 -3.32
CA LEU A 112 3.93 -7.11 -2.00
C LEU A 112 5.32 -6.51 -2.18
N LEU A 113 5.51 -5.26 -1.78
CA LEU A 113 6.80 -4.61 -1.76
C LEU A 113 7.32 -4.52 -0.32
N VAL A 114 8.38 -5.28 -0.02
CA VAL A 114 9.11 -5.16 1.24
C VAL A 114 10.52 -4.71 0.88
N PRO A 115 10.83 -3.40 0.96
CA PRO A 115 12.20 -2.93 0.81
C PRO A 115 13.06 -3.57 1.89
N SER A 116 14.30 -3.93 1.53
CA SER A 116 15.30 -4.28 2.54
C SER A 116 15.45 -3.13 3.53
N PRO A 117 15.66 -3.41 4.84
CA PRO A 117 15.77 -2.39 5.88
C PRO A 117 17.01 -1.49 5.76
N HIS A 118 17.90 -1.76 4.81
CA HIS A 118 19.10 -0.97 4.58
C HIS A 118 18.74 0.33 3.83
N LEU A 119 19.14 1.46 4.42
CA LEU A 119 19.21 2.76 3.75
C LEU A 119 19.96 2.60 2.43
N PRO A 120 19.60 3.35 1.36
CA PRO A 120 20.44 3.38 0.17
C PRO A 120 21.85 3.78 0.59
N ASP A 121 22.85 2.99 0.19
CA ASP A 121 24.25 3.33 0.40
C ASP A 121 24.46 4.78 -0.05
N SER A 122 24.95 5.60 0.88
CA SER A 122 25.44 6.94 0.60
C SER A 122 26.66 6.81 -0.31
N GLY A 123 26.41 6.80 -1.62
CA GLY A 123 27.39 7.06 -2.67
C GLY A 123 27.42 8.54 -3.04
#